data_AF-A0AAI9WWX5-F1
#
_entry.id   AF-A0AAI9WWX5-F1
#
_cell.length_a   1.000
_cell.length_b   1.000
_cell.length_c   1.000
_cell.angle_alpha   90.00
_cell.angle_beta   90.00
_cell.angle_gamma   90.00
#
_symmetry.space_group_name_H-M   'P 1'
#
loop_
_entity.id
_entity.type
_entity.pdbx_description
1 polymer ?
#
loop_
_entity_poly.entity_id
_entity_poly.type
_entity_poly.pdbx_seq_one_letter_code
_entity_poly.pdbx_strand_id
1 'polypeptide(L)'
;MEEILSLEPFTKIAQKNKNSLRFVTFNVNGVKTIFNYHPWNKFKNDFNAMFNSLQADVITLQELKLTEQTMSSLRNIGHLQDFRSFISLPTTKKGYSGVGLFVRIPKTPAQAKWLTIKRAEEGITGWLSDRNGNVYQNHPDFDSIGGYPRISKEEGLELDSQGRCVVVELDNNCVVFAVYCPANSLGTEEGENYRLKFLQCLLERCHYLKFQCKKDVILMGDINVSLDLIDSAEGIKDRLVGKLITDALDGHQFEVQNYEECCKFKTSRQSRELMNKYVIRSLWQGMEEMQNNNQFLYDTTRYIQGRRKNMYTVWNTLTSSRQINFGSRIDLVLCSSYEMMKKISKADIWPFILGSDHCPVFTDFDLLDDEEENKLSSSSSSSSLTTTLTSEKLPFEAKNHYRLNKSKDISSFFGKSESSTESENERSTSTKPSTPDEAYPKLKKPRVLTYTSRKATKSSSQKPISKFFS
;
A
#
# COMPACT_ATOMS: atom_id res chain seq x y z
N MET A 1 -1.63 -18.32 -16.56
CA MET A 1 -1.86 -17.74 -15.22
C MET A 1 -2.23 -18.83 -14.23
N GLU A 2 -3.25 -19.65 -14.53
CA GLU A 2 -3.68 -20.79 -13.71
C GLU A 2 -2.52 -21.69 -13.25
N GLU A 3 -1.62 -22.11 -14.14
CA GLU A 3 -0.40 -22.87 -13.81
C GLU A 3 0.47 -22.23 -12.71
N ILE A 4 0.58 -20.89 -12.69
CA ILE A 4 1.32 -20.19 -11.63
C ILE A 4 0.54 -20.25 -10.30
N LEU A 5 -0.78 -20.14 -10.35
CA LEU A 5 -1.65 -20.15 -9.18
C LEU A 5 -1.84 -21.55 -8.58
N SER A 6 -1.69 -22.61 -9.38
CA SER A 6 -1.65 -24.01 -8.91
C SER A 6 -0.34 -24.39 -8.22
N LEU A 7 0.63 -23.48 -8.12
CA LEU A 7 1.90 -23.70 -7.46
C LEU A 7 2.00 -22.93 -6.15
N GLU A 8 2.76 -23.51 -5.21
CA GLU A 8 3.18 -22.83 -4.00
C GLU A 8 3.92 -21.51 -4.33
N PRO A 9 3.64 -20.41 -3.60
CA PRO A 9 2.80 -20.34 -2.41
C PRO A 9 1.35 -19.89 -2.67
N PHE A 10 0.93 -19.74 -3.93
CA PHE A 10 -0.40 -19.18 -4.27
C PHE A 10 -1.55 -20.12 -3.88
N THR A 11 -1.28 -21.43 -3.86
CA THR A 11 -2.16 -22.48 -3.31
C THR A 11 -2.59 -22.25 -1.86
N LYS A 12 -1.81 -21.49 -1.07
CA LYS A 12 -2.13 -21.14 0.33
C LYS A 12 -2.96 -19.87 0.48
N ILE A 13 -3.19 -19.12 -0.61
CA ILE A 13 -4.05 -17.94 -0.57
C ILE A 13 -5.48 -18.41 -0.39
N ALA A 14 -6.12 -18.00 0.71
CA ALA A 14 -7.50 -18.34 1.00
C ALA A 14 -8.42 -17.95 -0.16
N GLN A 15 -9.26 -18.86 -0.62
CA GLN A 15 -10.21 -18.57 -1.71
C GLN A 15 -11.22 -17.51 -1.24
N LYS A 16 -11.41 -16.47 -2.04
CA LYS A 16 -12.37 -15.39 -1.79
C LYS A 16 -13.79 -15.87 -2.08
N ASN A 17 -14.76 -15.43 -1.29
CA ASN A 17 -16.18 -15.72 -1.58
C ASN A 17 -16.60 -14.92 -2.81
N LYS A 18 -17.50 -15.45 -3.66
CA LYS A 18 -17.95 -14.72 -4.87
C LYS A 18 -18.64 -13.40 -4.54
N ASN A 19 -19.34 -13.36 -3.40
CA ASN A 19 -20.06 -12.21 -2.89
C ASN A 19 -19.22 -11.43 -1.85
N SER A 20 -17.89 -11.44 -1.95
CA SER A 20 -17.02 -10.66 -1.06
C SER A 20 -15.95 -9.87 -1.80
N LEU A 21 -15.52 -8.77 -1.17
CA LEU A 21 -14.42 -7.93 -1.62
C LEU A 21 -13.20 -8.10 -0.74
N ARG A 22 -12.05 -8.29 -1.37
CA ARG A 22 -10.77 -8.46 -0.69
C ARG A 22 -9.96 -7.19 -0.70
N PHE A 23 -9.67 -6.70 0.50
CA PHE A 23 -8.75 -5.62 0.78
C PHE A 23 -7.39 -6.23 1.15
N VAL A 24 -6.31 -5.79 0.51
CA VAL A 24 -4.94 -6.26 0.79
C VAL A 24 -4.00 -5.09 1.03
N THR A 25 -3.21 -5.11 2.09
CA THR A 25 -2.08 -4.17 2.28
C THR A 25 -0.75 -4.92 2.23
N PHE A 26 0.28 -4.31 1.66
CA PHE A 26 1.61 -4.88 1.57
C PHE A 26 2.71 -3.81 1.43
N ASN A 27 3.55 -3.62 2.45
CA ASN A 27 4.79 -2.88 2.28
C ASN A 27 5.75 -3.68 1.39
N VAL A 28 6.05 -3.15 0.21
CA VAL A 28 6.85 -3.85 -0.82
C VAL A 28 8.34 -3.55 -0.77
N ASN A 29 8.78 -2.66 0.13
CA ASN A 29 10.18 -2.27 0.32
C ASN A 29 10.93 -1.99 -1.00
N GLY A 30 10.28 -1.29 -1.94
CA GLY A 30 10.80 -0.98 -3.27
C GLY A 30 10.13 -1.77 -4.38
N VAL A 31 9.11 -1.17 -5.00
CA VAL A 31 8.27 -1.82 -6.02
C VAL A 31 9.02 -2.14 -7.33
N LYS A 32 10.20 -1.54 -7.55
CA LYS A 32 11.09 -1.86 -8.69
C LYS A 32 11.74 -3.25 -8.58
N THR A 33 11.92 -3.75 -7.37
CA THR A 33 12.67 -4.98 -7.10
C THR A 33 11.79 -6.17 -6.74
N ILE A 34 10.49 -5.97 -6.49
CA ILE A 34 9.56 -7.03 -6.08
C ILE A 34 9.57 -8.24 -7.03
N PHE A 35 9.55 -7.99 -8.35
CA PHE A 35 9.58 -9.03 -9.39
C PHE A 35 10.95 -9.71 -9.59
N ASN A 36 12.00 -9.31 -8.86
CA ASN A 36 13.25 -10.06 -8.84
C ASN A 36 13.18 -11.26 -7.89
N TYR A 37 12.18 -11.29 -7.00
CA TYR A 37 12.06 -12.30 -5.95
C TYR A 37 10.91 -13.28 -6.22
N HIS A 38 11.04 -14.50 -5.71
CA HIS A 38 9.92 -15.44 -5.63
C HIS A 38 8.87 -14.92 -4.62
N PRO A 39 7.56 -15.07 -4.88
CA PRO A 39 6.95 -15.74 -6.04
C PRO A 39 6.69 -14.84 -7.25
N TRP A 40 6.98 -13.55 -7.13
CA TRP A 40 6.60 -12.51 -8.10
C TRP A 40 7.36 -12.58 -9.42
N ASN A 41 8.59 -13.10 -9.43
CA ASN A 41 9.40 -13.30 -10.63
C ASN A 41 8.71 -14.10 -11.75
N LYS A 42 7.68 -14.88 -11.43
CA LYS A 42 6.81 -15.59 -12.39
C LYS A 42 5.93 -14.64 -13.25
N PHE A 43 5.70 -13.39 -12.82
CA PHE A 43 4.75 -12.45 -13.45
C PHE A 43 5.37 -11.40 -14.39
N LYS A 44 6.68 -11.45 -14.68
CA LYS A 44 7.33 -10.60 -15.71
C LYS A 44 7.06 -9.07 -15.61
N ASN A 45 6.93 -8.54 -14.39
CA ASN A 45 6.57 -7.14 -14.11
C ASN A 45 5.10 -6.73 -14.43
N ASP A 46 4.18 -7.69 -14.50
CA ASP A 46 2.75 -7.41 -14.59
C ASP A 46 2.09 -7.30 -13.20
N PHE A 47 1.71 -6.08 -12.84
CA PHE A 47 0.96 -5.78 -11.62
C PHE A 47 -0.51 -6.24 -11.68
N ASN A 48 -1.14 -6.32 -12.86
CA ASN A 48 -2.50 -6.90 -12.96
C ASN A 48 -2.43 -8.38 -12.58
N ALA A 49 -1.48 -9.13 -13.13
CA ALA A 49 -1.23 -10.52 -12.75
C ALA A 49 -0.91 -10.67 -11.24
N MET A 50 -0.06 -9.81 -10.68
CA MET A 50 0.21 -9.79 -9.23
C MET A 50 -1.08 -9.58 -8.41
N PHE A 51 -1.88 -8.55 -8.70
CA PHE A 51 -3.06 -8.21 -7.90
C PHE A 51 -4.18 -9.25 -8.07
N ASN A 52 -4.35 -9.77 -9.29
CA ASN A 52 -5.27 -10.87 -9.57
C ASN A 52 -4.83 -12.18 -8.89
N SER A 53 -3.52 -12.46 -8.74
CA SER A 53 -3.01 -13.63 -8.01
C SER A 53 -3.38 -13.61 -6.52
N LEU A 54 -3.51 -12.41 -5.93
CA LEU A 54 -3.95 -12.21 -4.56
C LEU A 54 -5.49 -12.20 -4.40
N GLN A 55 -6.22 -12.27 -5.52
CA GLN A 55 -7.68 -12.09 -5.61
C GLN A 55 -8.17 -10.72 -5.08
N ALA A 56 -7.28 -9.73 -4.96
CA ALA A 56 -7.56 -8.43 -4.36
C ALA A 56 -8.52 -7.58 -5.20
N ASP A 57 -9.40 -6.81 -4.56
CA ASP A 57 -10.26 -5.81 -5.21
C ASP A 57 -9.86 -4.39 -4.80
N VAL A 58 -9.37 -4.22 -3.58
CA VAL A 58 -8.64 -3.03 -3.16
C VAL A 58 -7.28 -3.47 -2.66
N ILE A 59 -6.21 -2.89 -3.18
CA ILE A 59 -4.85 -3.17 -2.72
C ILE A 59 -4.05 -1.90 -2.48
N THR A 60 -3.30 -1.87 -1.39
CA THR A 60 -2.44 -0.75 -1.00
C THR A 60 -1.00 -1.23 -0.90
N LEU A 61 -0.07 -0.51 -1.54
CA LEU A 61 1.35 -0.83 -1.52
C LEU A 61 2.14 0.32 -0.89
N GLN A 62 2.95 0.01 0.13
CA GLN A 62 3.81 0.96 0.84
C GLN A 62 5.28 0.82 0.41
N GLU A 63 6.07 1.87 0.64
CA GLU A 63 7.46 1.97 0.21
C GLU A 63 7.67 1.66 -1.29
N LEU A 64 6.91 2.34 -2.15
CA LEU A 64 7.09 2.20 -3.60
C LEU A 64 8.52 2.55 -4.06
N LYS A 65 9.19 3.51 -3.41
CA LYS A 65 10.57 3.98 -3.75
C LYS A 65 10.69 4.42 -5.22
N LEU A 66 9.64 5.10 -5.68
CA LEU A 66 9.52 5.63 -7.03
C LEU A 66 9.83 7.13 -7.11
N THR A 67 10.00 7.60 -8.33
CA THR A 67 10.10 9.01 -8.73
C THR A 67 9.22 9.20 -9.95
N GLU A 68 8.78 10.42 -10.26
CA GLU A 68 7.97 10.67 -11.47
C GLU A 68 8.65 10.15 -12.75
N GLN A 69 9.97 10.32 -12.90
CA GLN A 69 10.68 9.80 -14.08
C GLN A 69 10.61 8.28 -14.17
N THR A 70 10.69 7.59 -13.03
CA THR A 70 10.64 6.12 -12.99
C THR A 70 9.20 5.56 -13.00
N MET A 71 8.21 6.38 -12.66
CA MET A 71 6.79 6.09 -12.91
C MET A 71 6.51 6.01 -14.42
N SER A 72 7.07 6.93 -15.20
CA SER A 72 6.94 6.95 -16.67
C SER A 72 7.64 5.78 -17.36
N SER A 73 8.72 5.24 -16.78
CA SER A 73 9.39 4.03 -17.30
C SER A 73 8.71 2.73 -16.85
N LEU A 74 8.09 2.71 -15.67
CA LEU A 74 7.22 1.63 -15.20
C LEU A 74 5.86 1.69 -15.86
N ARG A 75 5.83 1.37 -17.17
CA ARG A 75 4.59 0.93 -17.83
C ARG A 75 3.98 -0.17 -16.96
N ASN A 76 2.68 -0.04 -16.69
CA ASN A 76 1.78 -0.88 -15.88
C ASN A 76 1.30 -0.20 -14.58
N ILE A 77 2.13 0.06 -13.55
CA ILE A 77 1.60 0.38 -12.20
C ILE A 77 0.69 1.62 -12.14
N GLY A 78 1.04 2.71 -12.84
CA GLY A 78 0.22 3.93 -12.88
C GLY A 78 -0.95 3.91 -13.87
N HIS A 79 -1.08 2.87 -14.69
CA HIS A 79 -2.13 2.72 -15.70
C HIS A 79 -2.41 1.22 -15.93
N LEU A 80 -3.17 0.63 -15.01
CA LEU A 80 -3.55 -0.77 -15.04
C LEU A 80 -4.78 -1.02 -15.92
N GLN A 81 -4.99 -2.29 -16.30
CA GLN A 81 -6.14 -2.71 -17.11
C GLN A 81 -7.34 -3.08 -16.23
N ASP A 82 -7.09 -3.78 -15.13
CA ASP A 82 -8.13 -4.25 -14.20
C ASP A 82 -8.37 -3.29 -13.03
N PHE A 83 -7.56 -2.24 -12.86
CA PHE A 83 -7.55 -1.38 -11.68
C PHE A 83 -7.42 0.12 -12.03
N ARG A 84 -8.10 0.96 -11.25
CA ARG A 84 -7.79 2.39 -11.09
C ARG A 84 -6.56 2.50 -10.18
N SER A 85 -5.60 3.35 -10.52
CA SER A 85 -4.36 3.56 -9.74
C SER A 85 -4.31 4.98 -9.15
N PHE A 86 -3.99 5.11 -7.87
CA PHE A 86 -3.75 6.38 -7.18
C PHE A 86 -2.42 6.27 -6.44
N ILE A 87 -1.50 7.19 -6.64
CA ILE A 87 -0.14 7.06 -6.13
C ILE A 87 0.32 8.42 -5.62
N SER A 88 0.86 8.43 -4.40
CA SER A 88 1.55 9.55 -3.79
C SER A 88 3.06 9.26 -3.75
N LEU A 89 3.88 10.27 -4.05
CA LEU A 89 5.34 10.19 -4.08
C LEU A 89 5.95 11.35 -3.29
N PRO A 90 7.06 11.14 -2.55
CA PRO A 90 7.70 12.24 -1.81
C PRO A 90 8.26 13.31 -2.75
N THR A 91 8.00 14.57 -2.41
CA THR A 91 8.57 15.74 -3.09
C THR A 91 9.97 16.07 -2.55
N THR A 92 10.18 15.90 -1.25
CA THR A 92 11.42 16.25 -0.52
C THR A 92 12.55 15.25 -0.75
N LYS A 93 12.30 13.95 -0.57
CA LYS A 93 13.30 12.87 -0.69
C LYS A 93 12.94 11.89 -1.80
N LYS A 94 13.36 12.19 -3.03
CA LYS A 94 13.05 11.37 -4.22
C LYS A 94 13.52 9.92 -4.06
N GLY A 95 12.64 8.95 -4.37
CA GLY A 95 12.95 7.52 -4.27
C GLY A 95 12.93 6.94 -2.85
N TYR A 96 12.53 7.72 -1.85
CA TYR A 96 12.13 7.25 -0.52
C TYR A 96 10.62 6.97 -0.50
N SER A 97 10.09 6.37 0.58
CA SER A 97 8.64 6.33 0.86
C SER A 97 7.79 5.92 -0.37
N GLY A 98 6.65 6.60 -0.59
CA GLY A 98 5.73 6.43 -1.70
C GLY A 98 4.67 5.37 -1.39
N VAL A 99 3.41 5.71 -1.63
CA VAL A 99 2.25 4.86 -1.35
C VAL A 99 1.35 4.80 -2.57
N GLY A 100 0.86 3.61 -2.89
CA GLY A 100 -0.13 3.38 -3.93
C GLY A 100 -1.40 2.76 -3.37
N LEU A 101 -2.55 3.20 -3.86
CA LEU A 101 -3.87 2.60 -3.64
C LEU A 101 -4.45 2.25 -5.00
N PHE A 102 -4.90 1.01 -5.15
CA PHE A 102 -5.41 0.46 -6.40
C PHE A 102 -6.77 -0.18 -6.16
N VAL A 103 -7.78 0.23 -6.93
CA VAL A 103 -9.17 -0.25 -6.79
C VAL A 103 -9.57 -0.91 -8.10
N ARG A 104 -10.06 -2.14 -8.02
CA ARG A 104 -10.50 -2.94 -9.16
C ARG A 104 -11.64 -2.23 -9.89
N ILE A 105 -11.53 -2.13 -11.20
CA ILE A 105 -12.61 -1.60 -12.04
C ILE A 105 -13.79 -2.60 -11.95
N PRO A 106 -14.98 -2.17 -11.50
CA PRO A 106 -16.11 -3.06 -11.29
C PRO A 106 -16.57 -3.70 -12.61
N LYS A 107 -16.82 -5.01 -12.58
CA LYS A 107 -17.31 -5.80 -13.72
C LYS A 107 -18.78 -6.22 -13.57
N THR A 108 -19.38 -5.98 -12.41
CA THR A 108 -20.80 -6.25 -12.12
C THR A 108 -21.46 -5.07 -11.40
N PRO A 109 -22.81 -4.92 -11.44
CA PRO A 109 -23.51 -3.88 -10.69
C PRO A 109 -23.29 -3.99 -9.17
N ALA A 110 -23.25 -5.21 -8.63
CA ALA A 110 -22.94 -5.46 -7.22
C ALA A 110 -21.55 -4.94 -6.83
N GLN A 111 -20.55 -5.12 -7.70
CA GLN A 111 -19.22 -4.53 -7.51
C GLN A 111 -19.24 -3.00 -7.65
N ALA A 112 -20.07 -2.43 -8.53
CA ALA A 112 -20.08 -1.00 -8.81
C ALA A 112 -20.39 -0.15 -7.56
N LYS A 113 -21.38 -0.54 -6.73
CA LYS A 113 -21.72 0.13 -5.45
C LYS A 113 -20.51 0.27 -4.51
N TRP A 114 -19.59 -0.70 -4.54
CA TRP A 114 -18.50 -0.82 -3.56
C TRP A 114 -17.09 -0.51 -4.12
N LEU A 115 -16.92 -0.47 -5.44
CA LEU A 115 -15.63 -0.23 -6.10
C LEU A 115 -15.62 0.98 -7.04
N THR A 116 -16.78 1.62 -7.29
CA THR A 116 -16.81 2.92 -7.98
C THR A 116 -16.25 3.98 -7.07
N ILE A 117 -15.41 4.84 -7.61
CA ILE A 117 -14.67 5.87 -6.87
C ILE A 117 -15.28 7.23 -7.18
N LYS A 118 -15.78 7.90 -6.14
CA LYS A 118 -16.31 9.27 -6.21
C LYS A 118 -15.19 10.30 -6.18
N ARG A 119 -14.25 10.17 -5.25
CA ARG A 119 -13.21 11.18 -4.99
C ARG A 119 -11.89 10.51 -4.63
N ALA A 120 -10.78 11.20 -4.89
CA ALA A 120 -9.45 10.73 -4.57
C ALA A 120 -8.53 11.92 -4.25
N GLU A 121 -7.80 11.83 -3.15
CA GLU A 121 -6.94 12.89 -2.63
C GLU A 121 -5.55 12.37 -2.24
N GLU A 122 -4.57 13.27 -2.30
CA GLU A 122 -3.23 13.03 -1.82
C GLU A 122 -3.06 13.58 -0.40
N GLY A 123 -2.35 12.84 0.47
CA GLY A 123 -2.06 13.29 1.83
C GLY A 123 -3.21 13.09 2.82
N ILE A 124 -2.98 13.53 4.06
CA ILE A 124 -3.92 13.45 5.18
C ILE A 124 -4.58 14.81 5.39
N THR A 125 -3.85 15.91 5.26
CA THR A 125 -4.27 17.21 5.81
C THR A 125 -5.21 17.99 4.91
N GLY A 126 -5.27 17.64 3.61
CA GLY A 126 -6.02 18.40 2.61
C GLY A 126 -5.36 19.72 2.21
N TRP A 127 -4.13 20.01 2.65
CA TRP A 127 -3.36 21.19 2.23
C TRP A 127 -2.64 21.03 0.89
N LEU A 128 -2.46 19.79 0.41
CA LEU A 128 -2.00 19.51 -0.95
C LEU A 128 -3.03 19.99 -2.00
N SER A 129 -2.55 20.27 -3.20
CA SER A 129 -3.36 20.71 -4.33
C SER A 129 -3.60 19.60 -5.36
N ASP A 130 -4.73 19.68 -6.04
CA ASP A 130 -4.98 18.97 -7.29
C ASP A 130 -4.02 19.45 -8.42
N ARG A 131 -4.10 18.81 -9.59
CA ARG A 131 -3.30 19.18 -10.78
C ARG A 131 -3.61 20.55 -11.37
N ASN A 132 -4.70 21.20 -10.95
CA ASN A 132 -5.12 22.53 -11.37
C ASN A 132 -4.66 23.62 -10.37
N GLY A 133 -4.12 23.23 -9.21
CA GLY A 133 -3.67 24.13 -8.14
C GLY A 133 -4.69 24.30 -7.00
N ASN A 134 -5.88 23.70 -7.10
CA ASN A 134 -6.92 23.80 -6.07
C ASN A 134 -6.53 22.98 -4.85
N VAL A 135 -6.47 23.60 -3.67
CA VAL A 135 -6.17 22.93 -2.39
C VAL A 135 -7.35 22.07 -1.98
N TYR A 136 -7.14 20.77 -1.67
CA TYR A 136 -8.24 19.81 -1.44
C TYR A 136 -9.28 20.29 -0.41
N GLN A 137 -8.86 20.85 0.73
CA GLN A 137 -9.79 21.35 1.75
C GLN A 137 -10.57 22.62 1.37
N ASN A 138 -10.18 23.29 0.29
CA ASN A 138 -10.88 24.47 -0.25
C ASN A 138 -11.88 24.10 -1.35
N HIS A 139 -11.98 22.83 -1.75
CA HIS A 139 -13.06 22.36 -2.62
C HIS A 139 -14.41 22.44 -1.88
N PRO A 140 -15.53 22.68 -2.59
CA PRO A 140 -16.86 22.52 -2.02
C PRO A 140 -17.05 21.15 -1.37
N ASP A 141 -17.93 21.05 -0.37
CA ASP A 141 -18.23 19.79 0.34
C ASP A 141 -18.67 18.63 -0.57
N PHE A 142 -19.21 18.93 -1.76
CA PHE A 142 -19.59 17.93 -2.76
C PHE A 142 -18.42 17.45 -3.64
N ASP A 143 -17.28 18.14 -3.64
CA ASP A 143 -16.07 17.81 -4.42
C ASP A 143 -14.91 17.32 -3.53
N SER A 144 -15.01 17.49 -2.20
CA SER A 144 -13.98 17.12 -1.23
C SER A 144 -14.30 15.79 -0.51
N ILE A 145 -13.28 15.04 -0.08
CA ILE A 145 -13.48 13.88 0.81
C ILE A 145 -13.85 14.35 2.22
N GLY A 146 -13.31 15.49 2.65
CA GLY A 146 -13.63 16.11 3.93
C GLY A 146 -12.87 15.54 5.14
N GLY A 147 -13.35 15.93 6.32
CA GLY A 147 -12.85 15.49 7.63
C GLY A 147 -11.46 16.00 8.00
N TYR A 148 -10.99 17.10 7.40
CA TYR A 148 -9.60 17.55 7.55
C TYR A 148 -9.21 17.88 9.01
N PRO A 149 -7.98 17.52 9.45
CA PRO A 149 -7.51 17.79 10.80
C PRO A 149 -7.19 19.29 10.99
N ARG A 150 -7.19 19.76 12.24
CA ARG A 150 -6.87 21.16 12.55
C ARG A 150 -5.36 21.36 12.59
N ILE A 151 -4.79 21.80 11.47
CA ILE A 151 -3.35 21.99 11.28
C ILE A 151 -3.08 23.23 10.41
N SER A 152 -1.98 23.96 10.68
CA SER A 152 -1.54 25.06 9.82
C SER A 152 -1.17 24.56 8.41
N LYS A 153 -1.18 25.48 7.43
CA LYS A 153 -0.83 25.15 6.04
C LYS A 153 0.62 24.69 5.92
N GLU A 154 1.52 25.35 6.65
CA GLU A 154 2.95 25.12 6.64
C GLU A 154 3.26 23.72 7.20
N GLU A 155 2.77 23.41 8.40
CA GLU A 155 2.91 22.07 9.00
C GLU A 155 2.23 20.99 8.15
N GLY A 156 1.06 21.28 7.57
CA GLY A 156 0.30 20.30 6.79
C GLY A 156 0.98 19.92 5.47
N LEU A 157 1.52 20.92 4.75
CA LEU A 157 2.34 20.70 3.58
C LEU A 157 3.63 19.94 3.90
N GLU A 158 4.29 20.26 5.02
CA GLU A 158 5.47 19.51 5.49
C GLU A 158 5.11 18.05 5.79
N LEU A 159 4.02 17.82 6.53
CA LEU A 159 3.54 16.50 6.94
C LEU A 159 3.27 15.60 5.73
N ASP A 160 2.54 16.11 4.73
CA ASP A 160 2.17 15.35 3.54
C ASP A 160 3.29 15.25 2.48
N SER A 161 4.34 16.09 2.56
CA SER A 161 5.46 16.15 1.58
C SER A 161 6.22 14.83 1.36
N GLN A 162 6.12 13.89 2.30
CA GLN A 162 6.83 12.60 2.25
C GLN A 162 6.08 11.51 1.48
N GLY A 163 4.92 11.82 0.87
CA GLY A 163 4.18 10.90 0.01
C GLY A 163 3.74 9.62 0.71
N ARG A 164 3.11 9.79 1.88
CA ARG A 164 2.81 8.72 2.86
C ARG A 164 1.34 8.32 2.95
N CYS A 165 0.45 9.01 2.24
CA CYS A 165 -0.99 8.77 2.31
C CYS A 165 -1.66 9.00 0.96
N VAL A 166 -2.57 8.07 0.61
CA VAL A 166 -3.52 8.20 -0.49
C VAL A 166 -4.91 7.90 0.07
N VAL A 167 -5.88 8.75 -0.23
CA VAL A 167 -7.26 8.63 0.27
C VAL A 167 -8.21 8.51 -0.92
N VAL A 168 -9.13 7.55 -0.88
CA VAL A 168 -10.16 7.33 -1.89
C VAL A 168 -11.53 7.20 -1.24
N GLU A 169 -12.52 7.91 -1.76
CA GLU A 169 -13.93 7.75 -1.38
C GLU A 169 -14.67 6.94 -2.43
N LEU A 170 -15.36 5.89 -1.96
CA LEU A 170 -16.13 4.95 -2.75
C LEU A 170 -17.61 5.37 -2.81
N ASP A 171 -18.34 4.86 -3.80
CA ASP A 171 -19.75 5.24 -4.05
C ASP A 171 -20.67 4.95 -2.85
N ASN A 172 -20.43 3.86 -2.12
CA ASN A 172 -21.08 3.50 -0.86
C ASN A 172 -20.76 4.41 0.35
N ASN A 173 -20.10 5.56 0.17
CA ASN A 173 -19.71 6.49 1.25
C ASN A 173 -18.64 5.92 2.22
N CYS A 174 -17.88 4.90 1.80
CA CYS A 174 -16.70 4.41 2.50
C CYS A 174 -15.43 5.10 2.00
N VAL A 175 -14.57 5.53 2.91
CA VAL A 175 -13.27 6.17 2.62
C VAL A 175 -12.14 5.21 2.96
N VAL A 176 -11.30 4.89 1.98
CA VAL A 176 -10.14 4.01 2.14
C VAL A 176 -8.87 4.86 2.21
N PHE A 177 -8.12 4.70 3.29
CA PHE A 177 -6.78 5.26 3.49
C PHE A 177 -5.73 4.19 3.23
N ALA A 178 -4.86 4.41 2.25
CA ALA A 178 -3.58 3.74 2.14
C ALA A 178 -2.52 4.56 2.84
N VAL A 179 -1.85 4.01 3.86
CA VAL A 179 -0.84 4.75 4.64
C VAL A 179 0.51 4.03 4.74
N TYR A 180 1.56 4.82 4.87
CA TYR A 180 2.90 4.41 5.32
C TYR A 180 3.34 5.35 6.44
N CYS A 181 2.92 5.02 7.67
CA CYS A 181 3.18 5.84 8.85
C CYS A 181 4.69 5.96 9.12
N PRO A 182 5.19 7.11 9.59
CA PRO A 182 6.62 7.30 9.84
C PRO A 182 7.16 6.33 10.90
N ALA A 183 8.27 5.66 10.58
CA ALA A 183 9.09 4.96 11.55
C ALA A 183 10.14 5.91 12.14
N ASN A 184 10.36 5.87 13.45
CA ASN A 184 11.46 6.60 14.09
C ASN A 184 12.71 5.71 14.22
N SER A 185 13.21 5.21 13.08
CA SER A 185 14.31 4.23 13.04
C SER A 185 15.66 4.76 13.53
N LEU A 186 15.83 6.09 13.62
CA LEU A 186 17.01 6.75 14.16
C LEU A 186 16.88 7.10 15.65
N GLY A 187 15.69 6.96 16.24
CA GLY A 187 15.43 7.29 17.64
C GLY A 187 15.57 8.78 17.97
N THR A 188 15.32 9.68 17.02
CA THR A 188 15.44 11.13 17.24
C THR A 188 14.13 11.71 17.78
N GLU A 189 14.23 12.82 18.52
CA GLU A 189 13.07 13.56 19.03
C GLU A 189 12.23 14.13 17.88
N GLU A 190 12.88 14.78 16.91
CA GLU A 190 12.27 15.25 15.65
C GLU A 190 11.48 14.14 14.93
N GLY A 191 12.06 12.92 14.89
CA GLY A 191 11.45 11.76 14.26
C GLY A 191 10.21 11.24 15.00
N GLU A 192 10.22 11.25 16.34
CA GLU A 192 9.02 10.88 17.10
C GLU A 192 7.96 11.99 17.03
N ASN A 193 8.35 13.27 17.09
CA ASN A 193 7.42 14.39 16.96
C ASN A 193 6.70 14.39 15.60
N TYR A 194 7.44 14.20 14.50
CA TYR A 194 6.86 14.06 13.16
C TYR A 194 5.93 12.84 13.07
N ARG A 195 6.33 11.70 13.65
CA ARG A 195 5.50 10.47 13.71
C ARG A 195 4.22 10.66 14.51
N LEU A 196 4.29 11.31 15.67
CA LEU A 196 3.13 11.56 16.53
C LEU A 196 2.16 12.54 15.88
N LYS A 197 2.66 13.64 15.28
CA LYS A 197 1.83 14.58 14.50
C LYS A 197 1.15 13.87 13.33
N PHE A 198 1.86 13.00 12.61
CA PHE A 198 1.30 12.20 11.51
C PHE A 198 0.16 11.28 11.98
N LEU A 199 0.41 10.49 13.02
CA LEU A 199 -0.60 9.59 13.60
C LEU A 199 -1.80 10.37 14.15
N GLN A 200 -1.57 11.52 14.80
CA GLN A 200 -2.64 12.36 15.32
C GLN A 200 -3.54 12.88 14.18
N CYS A 201 -2.97 13.53 13.18
CA CYS A 201 -3.73 14.05 12.04
C CYS A 201 -4.47 12.94 11.26
N LEU A 202 -3.86 11.75 11.14
CA LEU A 202 -4.48 10.59 10.51
C LEU A 202 -5.73 10.12 11.26
N LEU A 203 -5.60 9.92 12.58
CA LEU A 203 -6.67 9.40 13.43
C LEU A 203 -7.78 10.44 13.64
N GLU A 204 -7.44 11.72 13.80
CA GLU A 204 -8.39 12.83 13.81
C GLU A 204 -9.20 12.88 12.51
N ARG A 205 -8.55 12.74 11.34
CA ARG A 205 -9.26 12.72 10.06
C ARG A 205 -10.21 11.53 9.93
N CYS A 206 -9.76 10.34 10.31
CA CYS A 206 -10.63 9.16 10.36
C CYS A 206 -11.84 9.38 11.28
N HIS A 207 -11.62 10.02 12.44
CA HIS A 207 -12.65 10.33 13.42
C HIS A 207 -13.66 11.37 12.90
N TYR A 208 -13.21 12.48 12.31
CA TYR A 208 -14.08 13.49 11.73
C TYR A 208 -14.89 12.94 10.55
N LEU A 209 -14.28 12.12 9.69
CA LEU A 209 -14.99 11.42 8.62
C LEU A 209 -16.12 10.54 9.17
N LYS A 210 -15.86 9.74 10.21
CA LYS A 210 -16.87 8.86 10.80
C LYS A 210 -17.98 9.62 11.52
N PHE A 211 -17.64 10.55 12.40
CA PHE A 211 -18.60 11.15 13.32
C PHE A 211 -19.23 12.45 12.83
N GLN A 212 -18.53 13.25 12.02
CA GLN A 212 -19.05 14.50 11.45
C GLN A 212 -19.57 14.28 10.03
N CYS A 213 -18.76 13.72 9.13
CA CYS A 213 -19.13 13.51 7.72
C CYS A 213 -20.00 12.26 7.49
N LYS A 214 -20.22 11.43 8.52
CA LYS A 214 -20.98 10.16 8.46
C LYS A 214 -20.48 9.17 7.39
N LYS A 215 -19.19 9.22 7.08
CA LYS A 215 -18.52 8.30 6.14
C LYS A 215 -17.95 7.11 6.89
N ASP A 216 -18.09 5.91 6.33
CA ASP A 216 -17.35 4.75 6.82
C ASP A 216 -15.89 4.86 6.42
N VAL A 217 -14.98 4.20 7.15
CA VAL A 217 -13.53 4.36 6.97
C VAL A 217 -12.85 2.99 7.06
N ILE A 218 -12.01 2.70 6.08
CA ILE A 218 -11.00 1.63 6.13
C ILE A 218 -9.63 2.31 6.20
N LEU A 219 -8.89 2.08 7.28
CA LEU A 219 -7.51 2.52 7.41
C LEU A 219 -6.59 1.31 7.28
N MET A 220 -5.81 1.25 6.20
CA MET A 220 -4.94 0.12 5.91
C MET A 220 -3.54 0.53 5.46
N GLY A 221 -2.54 -0.19 5.95
CA GLY A 221 -1.16 0.13 5.65
C GLY A 221 -0.17 -0.38 6.67
N ASP A 222 1.08 0.00 6.44
CA ASP A 222 2.13 -0.10 7.46
C ASP A 222 1.96 1.07 8.43
N ILE A 223 1.46 0.75 9.62
CA ILE A 223 1.21 1.70 10.70
C ILE A 223 2.48 1.96 11.53
N ASN A 224 3.52 1.13 11.36
CA ASN A 224 4.74 1.15 12.16
C ASN A 224 4.49 1.09 13.69
N VAL A 225 3.36 0.51 14.13
CA VAL A 225 2.98 0.38 15.55
C VAL A 225 2.36 -0.99 15.81
N SER A 226 3.01 -1.80 16.64
CA SER A 226 2.39 -2.99 17.23
C SER A 226 1.50 -2.59 18.39
N LEU A 227 0.20 -2.94 18.31
CA LEU A 227 -0.82 -2.48 19.25
C LEU A 227 -0.77 -3.24 20.59
N ASP A 228 -0.52 -4.55 20.53
CA ASP A 228 -0.54 -5.48 21.67
C ASP A 228 0.84 -6.09 21.95
N LEU A 229 1.05 -6.58 23.18
CA LEU A 229 2.31 -7.26 23.53
C LEU A 229 2.53 -8.51 22.65
N ILE A 230 1.45 -9.24 22.35
CA ILE A 230 1.47 -10.46 21.52
C ILE A 230 1.84 -10.16 20.05
N ASP A 231 1.78 -8.90 19.63
CA ASP A 231 2.17 -8.43 18.31
C ASP A 231 3.68 -8.13 18.17
N SER A 232 4.51 -8.30 19.22
CA SER A 232 5.94 -7.99 19.18
C SER A 232 6.82 -9.08 19.82
N ALA A 233 7.57 -9.82 19.01
CA ALA A 233 8.49 -10.85 19.50
C ALA A 233 9.59 -10.28 20.43
N GLU A 234 10.08 -9.08 20.12
CA GLU A 234 11.05 -8.34 20.94
C GLU A 234 10.42 -7.91 22.27
N GLY A 235 9.23 -7.31 22.24
CA GLY A 235 8.51 -6.89 23.45
C GLY A 235 8.20 -8.03 24.43
N ILE A 236 7.94 -9.24 23.91
CA ILE A 236 7.79 -10.48 24.69
C ILE A 236 9.15 -10.93 25.23
N LYS A 237 10.17 -11.05 24.37
CA LYS A 237 11.51 -11.54 24.74
C LYS A 237 12.12 -10.71 25.87
N ASP A 238 12.07 -9.39 25.78
CA ASP A 238 12.65 -8.49 26.78
C ASP A 238 12.00 -8.69 28.16
N ARG A 239 10.68 -8.92 28.18
CA ARG A 239 9.92 -9.19 29.41
C ARG A 239 10.17 -10.58 29.98
N LEU A 240 10.35 -11.60 29.13
CA LEU A 240 10.75 -12.95 29.57
C LEU A 240 12.14 -12.91 30.22
N VAL A 241 13.11 -12.22 29.59
CA VAL A 241 14.46 -12.02 30.15
C VAL A 241 14.40 -11.23 31.46
N GLY A 242 13.56 -10.19 31.53
CA GLY A 242 13.30 -9.43 32.74
C GLY A 242 12.46 -10.16 33.81
N LYS A 243 11.99 -11.39 33.55
CA LYS A 243 11.08 -12.17 34.41
C LYS A 243 9.77 -11.44 34.77
N LEU A 244 9.32 -10.54 33.88
CA LEU A 244 8.09 -9.76 34.04
C LEU A 244 6.84 -10.51 33.53
N ILE A 245 7.04 -11.52 32.68
CA ILE A 245 5.98 -12.35 32.11
C ILE A 245 6.40 -13.83 32.09
N THR A 246 5.42 -14.73 31.99
CA THR A 246 5.61 -16.15 31.67
C THR A 246 5.05 -16.47 30.30
N ASP A 247 5.68 -17.37 29.54
CA ASP A 247 5.12 -17.79 28.26
C ASP A 247 3.97 -18.80 28.43
N ALA A 248 3.04 -18.83 27.48
CA ALA A 248 1.89 -19.73 27.46
C ALA A 248 1.66 -20.31 26.05
N LEU A 249 1.02 -21.48 25.97
CA LEU A 249 0.82 -22.21 24.70
C LEU A 249 -0.02 -21.41 23.70
N ASP A 250 -1.17 -20.90 24.13
CA ASP A 250 -2.05 -20.03 23.35
C ASP A 250 -1.97 -18.56 23.81
N GLY A 251 -2.40 -17.65 22.94
CA GLY A 251 -2.28 -16.22 23.22
C GLY A 251 -3.38 -15.65 24.11
N HIS A 252 -4.49 -16.38 24.35
CA HIS A 252 -5.50 -15.96 25.31
C HIS A 252 -4.98 -16.21 26.73
N GLN A 253 -4.47 -17.40 27.02
CA GLN A 253 -3.79 -17.71 28.28
C GLN A 253 -2.58 -16.80 28.50
N PHE A 254 -1.80 -16.51 27.46
CA PHE A 254 -0.71 -15.54 27.54
C PHE A 254 -1.18 -14.16 28.04
N GLU A 255 -2.29 -13.63 27.54
CA GLU A 255 -2.79 -12.32 27.97
C GLU A 255 -3.46 -12.35 29.34
N VAL A 256 -4.17 -13.44 29.69
CA VAL A 256 -4.77 -13.59 31.03
C VAL A 256 -3.70 -13.68 32.11
N GLN A 257 -2.65 -14.47 31.89
CA GLN A 257 -1.56 -14.66 32.85
C GLN A 257 -0.68 -13.41 32.98
N ASN A 258 -0.51 -12.66 31.89
CA ASN A 258 0.38 -11.50 31.83
C ASN A 258 -0.38 -10.17 31.69
N TYR A 259 -1.60 -10.10 32.21
CA TYR A 259 -2.56 -9.02 31.96
C TYR A 259 -1.99 -7.62 32.23
N GLU A 260 -1.32 -7.43 33.37
CA GLU A 260 -0.71 -6.13 33.71
C GLU A 260 0.34 -5.68 32.70
N GLU A 261 1.24 -6.58 32.29
CA GLU A 261 2.29 -6.26 31.33
C GLU A 261 1.74 -6.06 29.92
N CYS A 262 0.66 -6.75 29.55
CA CYS A 262 -0.07 -6.49 28.32
C CYS A 262 -0.71 -5.08 28.35
N CYS A 263 -1.27 -4.67 29.49
CA CYS A 263 -1.82 -3.32 29.68
C CYS A 263 -0.72 -2.24 29.67
N LYS A 264 0.37 -2.42 30.41
CA LYS A 264 1.54 -1.53 30.42
C LYS A 264 2.18 -1.43 29.03
N PHE A 265 2.20 -2.52 28.25
CA PHE A 265 2.74 -2.48 26.89
C PHE A 265 1.99 -1.46 26.01
N LYS A 266 0.65 -1.44 26.06
CA LYS A 266 -0.20 -0.52 25.26
C LYS A 266 0.13 0.96 25.45
N THR A 267 0.55 1.36 26.65
CA THR A 267 0.93 2.75 26.98
C THR A 267 2.44 3.02 26.95
N SER A 268 3.30 1.99 26.93
CA SER A 268 4.77 2.14 27.01
C SER A 268 5.46 2.90 25.85
N ARG A 269 4.74 3.37 24.84
CA ARG A 269 5.22 4.30 23.79
C ARG A 269 4.08 5.24 23.40
N GLN A 270 4.35 6.54 23.28
CA GLN A 270 3.33 7.56 22.95
C GLN A 270 2.56 7.23 21.65
N SER A 271 3.27 6.75 20.61
CA SER A 271 2.68 6.34 19.33
C SER A 271 1.74 5.13 19.46
N ARG A 272 2.01 4.21 20.39
CA ARG A 272 1.14 3.06 20.69
C ARG A 272 -0.04 3.45 21.57
N GLU A 273 0.18 4.33 22.54
CA GLU A 273 -0.87 4.88 23.38
C GLU A 273 -1.89 5.65 22.53
N LEU A 274 -1.41 6.49 21.61
CA LEU A 274 -2.22 7.24 20.66
C LEU A 274 -3.07 6.32 19.77
N MET A 275 -2.49 5.26 19.19
CA MET A 275 -3.27 4.27 18.44
C MET A 275 -4.33 3.59 19.33
N ASN A 276 -3.99 3.18 20.55
CA ASN A 276 -4.93 2.55 21.49
C ASN A 276 -6.02 3.52 22.02
N LYS A 277 -5.95 4.83 21.78
CA LYS A 277 -7.06 5.78 22.06
C LYS A 277 -8.19 5.70 21.04
N TYR A 278 -7.90 5.20 19.82
CA TYR A 278 -8.85 5.13 18.70
C TYR A 278 -9.16 3.71 18.23
N VAL A 279 -8.23 2.77 18.40
CA VAL A 279 -8.46 1.34 18.13
C VAL A 279 -9.10 0.69 19.35
N ILE A 280 -10.22 0.01 19.11
CA ILE A 280 -10.98 -0.75 20.12
C ILE A 280 -10.09 -1.85 20.69
N ARG A 281 -10.15 -2.01 22.01
CA ARG A 281 -9.33 -2.99 22.73
C ARG A 281 -9.62 -4.41 22.24
N SER A 282 -8.54 -5.07 21.85
CA SER A 282 -8.45 -6.47 21.41
C SER A 282 -8.35 -7.49 22.56
N LEU A 283 -8.33 -7.02 23.83
CA LEU A 283 -8.26 -7.87 25.02
C LEU A 283 -9.60 -8.58 25.23
N TRP A 284 -9.55 -9.88 25.54
CA TRP A 284 -10.75 -10.72 25.63
C TRP A 284 -11.54 -10.55 26.95
N GLN A 285 -10.91 -9.98 27.99
CA GLN A 285 -11.58 -9.74 29.27
C GLN A 285 -12.54 -8.56 29.14
N GLY A 286 -13.82 -8.80 29.43
CA GLY A 286 -14.89 -7.84 29.27
C GLY A 286 -14.62 -6.53 30.02
N MET A 287 -14.70 -5.41 29.30
CA MET A 287 -14.60 -4.07 29.87
C MET A 287 -15.67 -3.16 29.26
N GLU A 288 -16.89 -3.26 29.79
CA GLU A 288 -17.88 -2.19 29.69
C GLU A 288 -17.40 -0.93 30.45
N GLU A 289 -16.57 -1.11 31.49
CA GLU A 289 -16.13 -0.05 32.42
C GLU A 289 -15.01 0.87 31.89
N MET A 290 -14.42 0.59 30.73
CA MET A 290 -13.26 1.32 30.19
C MET A 290 -13.39 1.67 28.70
N GLN A 291 -14.63 1.85 28.21
CA GLN A 291 -14.83 2.45 26.88
C GLN A 291 -14.39 3.92 26.89
N ASN A 292 -13.23 4.18 26.29
CA ASN A 292 -12.82 5.53 25.95
C ASN A 292 -13.67 5.99 24.75
N ASN A 293 -14.40 7.11 24.90
CA ASN A 293 -15.39 7.61 23.94
C ASN A 293 -14.86 7.81 22.49
N ASN A 294 -13.53 7.82 22.31
CA ASN A 294 -12.89 8.00 21.00
C ASN A 294 -12.52 6.68 20.30
N GLN A 295 -12.76 5.49 20.90
CA GLN A 295 -12.47 4.21 20.26
C GLN A 295 -13.55 3.82 19.25
N PHE A 296 -13.18 3.69 17.99
CA PHE A 296 -14.11 3.34 16.90
C PHE A 296 -13.50 2.46 15.80
N LEU A 297 -12.17 2.26 15.80
CA LEU A 297 -11.48 1.43 14.80
C LEU A 297 -11.35 -0.02 15.30
N TYR A 298 -11.87 -0.97 14.53
CA TYR A 298 -11.73 -2.41 14.78
C TYR A 298 -10.53 -2.97 14.00
N ASP A 299 -9.63 -3.69 14.67
CA ASP A 299 -8.58 -4.48 14.02
C ASP A 299 -9.19 -5.74 13.40
N THR A 300 -9.35 -5.74 12.08
CA THR A 300 -10.06 -6.79 11.34
C THR A 300 -9.40 -8.16 11.50
N THR A 301 -8.06 -8.17 11.58
CA THR A 301 -7.27 -9.38 11.71
C THR A 301 -7.39 -9.96 13.11
N ARG A 302 -7.34 -9.13 14.15
CA ARG A 302 -7.56 -9.58 15.55
C ARG A 302 -9.02 -9.92 15.85
N TYR A 303 -9.97 -9.34 15.13
CA TYR A 303 -11.37 -9.75 15.22
C TYR A 303 -11.57 -11.20 14.76
N ILE A 304 -11.07 -11.57 13.57
CA ILE A 304 -11.23 -12.93 13.02
C ILE A 304 -10.28 -13.96 13.64
N GLN A 305 -9.02 -13.60 13.86
CA GLN A 305 -7.98 -14.54 14.31
C GLN A 305 -7.82 -14.59 15.84
N GLY A 306 -8.62 -13.79 16.56
CA GLY A 306 -8.55 -13.64 18.01
C GLY A 306 -7.11 -13.38 18.49
N ARG A 307 -6.72 -14.07 19.55
CA ARG A 307 -5.41 -13.93 20.19
C ARG A 307 -4.37 -14.93 19.67
N ARG A 308 -4.42 -15.34 18.39
CA ARG A 308 -3.38 -16.22 17.82
C ARG A 308 -1.99 -15.57 17.93
N LYS A 309 -1.03 -16.29 18.51
CA LYS A 309 0.36 -15.83 18.70
C LYS A 309 1.12 -15.82 17.36
N ASN A 310 2.28 -15.15 17.35
CA ASN A 310 3.28 -15.21 16.27
C ASN A 310 2.78 -14.70 14.90
N MET A 311 1.77 -13.82 14.89
CA MET A 311 1.18 -13.20 13.70
C MET A 311 1.96 -11.98 13.22
N TYR A 312 3.27 -12.11 13.06
CA TYR A 312 4.12 -11.00 12.64
C TYR A 312 3.97 -10.72 11.14
N THR A 313 4.12 -9.45 10.76
CA THR A 313 4.03 -8.99 9.37
C THR A 313 5.36 -8.46 8.85
N VAL A 314 6.29 -8.07 9.71
CA VAL A 314 7.66 -7.64 9.35
C VAL A 314 8.71 -8.42 10.13
N TRP A 315 9.85 -8.71 9.47
CA TRP A 315 11.02 -9.36 10.07
C TRP A 315 12.32 -8.72 9.61
N ASN A 316 13.27 -8.52 10.53
CA ASN A 316 14.59 -7.98 10.19
C ASN A 316 15.38 -8.94 9.28
N THR A 317 15.76 -8.44 8.10
CA THR A 317 16.50 -9.19 7.08
C THR A 317 17.98 -9.38 7.42
N LEU A 318 18.61 -8.42 8.11
CA LEU A 318 20.03 -8.50 8.50
C LEU A 318 20.30 -9.68 9.44
N THR A 319 19.33 -10.00 10.30
CA THR A 319 19.37 -11.13 11.24
C THR A 319 18.64 -12.37 10.75
N SER A 320 18.16 -12.38 9.49
CA SER A 320 17.36 -13.47 8.89
C SER A 320 16.13 -13.89 9.71
N SER A 321 15.56 -12.96 10.49
CA SER A 321 14.62 -13.27 11.57
C SER A 321 13.30 -13.92 11.12
N ARG A 322 12.97 -13.85 9.83
CA ARG A 322 11.78 -14.49 9.24
C ARG A 322 11.81 -16.02 9.36
N GLN A 323 12.99 -16.64 9.34
CA GLN A 323 13.13 -18.10 9.44
C GLN A 323 12.76 -18.64 10.83
N ILE A 324 13.05 -17.86 11.88
CA ILE A 324 12.69 -18.18 13.28
C ILE A 324 11.40 -17.48 13.73
N ASN A 325 10.68 -16.86 12.79
CA ASN A 325 9.50 -16.03 13.01
C ASN A 325 9.65 -14.99 14.16
N PHE A 326 10.80 -14.33 14.24
CA PHE A 326 11.04 -13.24 15.21
C PHE A 326 10.75 -11.89 14.55
N GLY A 327 9.58 -11.33 14.79
CA GLY A 327 9.10 -10.15 14.07
C GLY A 327 8.17 -9.26 14.89
N SER A 328 7.48 -8.37 14.20
CA SER A 328 6.38 -7.56 14.76
C SER A 328 5.20 -7.52 13.80
N ARG A 329 3.98 -7.35 14.32
CA ARG A 329 2.79 -7.01 13.52
C ARG A 329 2.64 -5.50 13.54
N ILE A 330 2.76 -4.88 12.37
CA ILE A 330 2.66 -3.41 12.19
C ILE A 330 1.85 -3.03 10.95
N ASP A 331 1.66 -3.98 10.02
CA ASP A 331 0.78 -3.85 8.88
C ASP A 331 -0.64 -4.22 9.33
N LEU A 332 -1.58 -3.28 9.21
CA LEU A 332 -2.93 -3.42 9.74
C LEU A 332 -3.99 -3.11 8.66
N VAL A 333 -5.16 -3.70 8.82
CA VAL A 333 -6.41 -3.26 8.20
C VAL A 333 -7.38 -2.97 9.35
N LEU A 334 -7.87 -1.73 9.42
CA LEU A 334 -8.76 -1.24 10.46
C LEU A 334 -10.06 -0.74 9.81
N CYS A 335 -11.22 -0.97 10.42
CA CYS A 335 -12.51 -0.46 9.94
C CYS A 335 -13.28 0.31 11.03
N SER A 336 -14.11 1.29 10.67
CA SER A 336 -14.66 2.29 11.60
C SER A 336 -16.09 2.05 12.11
N SER A 337 -16.75 0.97 11.70
CA SER A 337 -18.13 0.68 12.09
C SER A 337 -18.32 -0.77 12.51
N TYR A 338 -19.25 -0.98 13.44
CA TYR A 338 -19.62 -2.30 13.94
C TYR A 338 -20.26 -3.13 12.83
N GLU A 339 -20.97 -2.46 11.92
CA GLU A 339 -21.64 -2.98 10.74
C GLU A 339 -20.63 -3.49 9.69
N MET A 340 -19.57 -2.71 9.41
CA MET A 340 -18.46 -3.19 8.56
C MET A 340 -17.72 -4.36 9.21
N MET A 341 -17.48 -4.29 10.51
CA MET A 341 -16.80 -5.36 11.25
C MET A 341 -17.60 -6.67 11.19
N LYS A 342 -18.93 -6.62 11.34
CA LYS A 342 -19.82 -7.79 11.15
C LYS A 342 -19.76 -8.41 9.75
N LYS A 343 -19.46 -7.61 8.72
CA LYS A 343 -19.33 -8.08 7.33
C LYS A 343 -17.98 -8.75 7.03
N ILE A 344 -17.05 -8.81 7.99
CA ILE A 344 -15.76 -9.48 7.77
C ILE A 344 -15.97 -11.00 7.77
N SER A 345 -15.82 -11.64 6.61
CA SER A 345 -15.90 -13.11 6.51
C SER A 345 -14.55 -13.80 6.69
N LYS A 346 -13.44 -13.13 6.34
CA LYS A 346 -12.07 -13.64 6.50
C LYS A 346 -11.10 -12.48 6.74
N ALA A 347 -10.11 -12.66 7.61
CA ALA A 347 -8.95 -11.76 7.71
C ALA A 347 -7.74 -12.53 8.22
N ASP A 348 -6.56 -12.32 7.62
CA ASP A 348 -5.31 -12.94 8.05
C ASP A 348 -4.08 -12.23 7.43
N ILE A 349 -2.90 -12.68 7.83
CA ILE A 349 -1.60 -12.39 7.26
C ILE A 349 -1.17 -13.51 6.29
N TRP A 350 -0.34 -13.22 5.29
CA TRP A 350 0.23 -14.22 4.38
C TRP A 350 1.76 -14.33 4.54
N PRO A 351 2.28 -14.84 5.68
CA PRO A 351 3.72 -14.89 5.97
C PRO A 351 4.52 -15.77 5.00
N PHE A 352 3.84 -16.62 4.22
CA PHE A 352 4.42 -17.42 3.12
C PHE A 352 4.67 -16.62 1.83
N ILE A 353 4.11 -15.42 1.67
CA ILE A 353 4.35 -14.54 0.52
C ILE A 353 5.61 -13.71 0.78
N LEU A 354 6.65 -13.99 0.00
CA LEU A 354 7.98 -13.37 0.10
C LEU A 354 8.11 -12.16 -0.87
N GLY A 355 9.33 -11.66 -1.04
CA GLY A 355 9.66 -10.54 -1.95
C GLY A 355 9.75 -9.17 -1.28
N SER A 356 9.42 -9.10 0.01
CA SER A 356 9.65 -7.98 0.92
C SER A 356 10.14 -8.54 2.26
N ASP A 357 10.67 -7.69 3.13
CA ASP A 357 10.85 -7.97 4.56
C ASP A 357 9.52 -7.96 5.33
N HIS A 358 8.47 -7.40 4.72
CA HIS A 358 7.08 -7.57 5.16
C HIS A 358 6.39 -8.79 4.49
N CYS A 359 5.17 -9.11 4.94
CA CYS A 359 4.20 -9.93 4.23
C CYS A 359 2.87 -9.19 4.04
N PRO A 360 2.02 -9.58 3.08
CA PRO A 360 0.70 -8.97 2.93
C PRO A 360 -0.24 -9.33 4.07
N VAL A 361 -1.18 -8.43 4.35
CA VAL A 361 -2.33 -8.62 5.25
C VAL A 361 -3.60 -8.41 4.45
N PHE A 362 -4.63 -9.23 4.67
CA PHE A 362 -5.90 -9.14 3.95
C PHE A 362 -7.14 -9.14 4.84
N THR A 363 -8.24 -8.64 4.29
CA THR A 363 -9.59 -8.72 4.87
C THR A 363 -10.61 -8.86 3.74
N ASP A 364 -11.48 -9.87 3.85
CA ASP A 364 -12.63 -10.07 2.99
C ASP A 364 -13.87 -9.50 3.68
N PHE A 365 -14.55 -8.54 3.04
CA PHE A 365 -15.84 -8.02 3.46
C PHE A 365 -16.93 -8.56 2.53
N ASP A 366 -17.96 -9.19 3.09
CA ASP A 366 -19.10 -9.69 2.33
C ASP A 366 -20.00 -8.52 1.87
N LEU A 367 -20.48 -8.62 0.63
CA LEU A 367 -21.18 -7.56 -0.11
C LEU A 367 -22.66 -7.40 0.28
N LEU A 368 -23.21 -8.40 0.96
CA LEU A 368 -24.63 -8.51 1.25
C LEU A 368 -24.98 -7.84 2.58
N ASP A 369 -26.20 -7.33 2.64
CA ASP A 369 -26.98 -7.22 3.87
C ASP A 369 -27.93 -8.44 3.87
N ASP A 370 -28.07 -9.15 5.00
CA ASP A 370 -28.83 -10.41 5.12
C ASP A 370 -30.33 -10.29 4.69
N GLU A 371 -30.81 -9.06 4.56
CA GLU A 371 -32.14 -8.67 4.09
C GLU A 371 -32.35 -8.77 2.56
N GLU A 372 -31.31 -8.67 1.73
CA GLU A 372 -31.47 -8.63 0.26
C GLU A 372 -31.56 -10.03 -0.37
N GLU A 373 -30.88 -11.06 0.15
CA GLU A 373 -31.02 -12.44 -0.36
C GLU A 373 -32.45 -12.98 -0.18
N ASN A 374 -33.14 -12.58 0.89
CA ASN A 374 -34.54 -12.93 1.14
C ASN A 374 -35.54 -12.19 0.22
N LYS A 375 -35.14 -11.07 -0.40
CA LYS A 375 -35.98 -10.32 -1.35
C LYS A 375 -35.73 -10.76 -2.80
N LEU A 376 -34.48 -11.03 -3.18
CA LEU A 376 -34.13 -11.48 -4.53
C LEU A 376 -34.75 -12.84 -4.92
N SER A 377 -35.03 -13.71 -3.94
CA SER A 377 -35.73 -14.98 -4.17
C SER A 377 -37.23 -14.83 -4.48
N SER A 378 -37.81 -13.63 -4.34
CA SER A 378 -39.26 -13.39 -4.43
C SER A 378 -39.70 -12.39 -5.51
N SER A 379 -38.79 -11.69 -6.20
CA SER A 379 -39.14 -10.67 -7.20
C SER A 379 -38.38 -10.82 -8.52
N SER A 380 -39.00 -11.51 -9.47
CA SER A 380 -38.56 -11.52 -10.89
C SER A 380 -39.10 -10.30 -11.63
N SER A 381 -38.39 -9.18 -11.54
CA SER A 381 -38.70 -7.96 -12.30
C SER A 381 -37.43 -7.34 -12.88
N SER A 382 -37.17 -7.62 -14.16
CA SER A 382 -36.00 -7.18 -14.90
C SER A 382 -36.10 -5.73 -15.39
N SER A 383 -35.65 -4.76 -14.60
CA SER A 383 -35.38 -3.40 -15.08
C SER A 383 -33.96 -3.32 -15.66
N SER A 384 -33.84 -3.43 -16.98
CA SER A 384 -32.54 -3.36 -17.67
C SER A 384 -32.04 -1.91 -17.75
N LEU A 385 -31.38 -1.46 -16.68
CA LEU A 385 -30.67 -0.18 -16.64
C LEU A 385 -29.24 -0.40 -17.15
N THR A 386 -29.07 -0.31 -18.47
CA THR A 386 -27.75 -0.28 -19.10
C THR A 386 -27.09 1.08 -18.92
N THR A 387 -26.78 1.43 -17.67
CA THR A 387 -26.00 2.64 -17.36
C THR A 387 -24.60 2.47 -17.93
N THR A 388 -24.32 3.14 -19.04
CA THR A 388 -22.98 3.25 -19.61
C THR A 388 -22.05 3.77 -18.51
N LEU A 389 -21.13 2.92 -18.03
CA LEU A 389 -20.14 3.27 -17.01
C LEU A 389 -19.09 4.23 -17.60
N THR A 390 -19.49 5.48 -17.81
CA THR A 390 -18.59 6.57 -18.18
C THR A 390 -17.70 6.86 -16.98
N SER A 391 -16.52 6.24 -16.95
CA SER A 391 -15.51 6.47 -15.90
C SER A 391 -15.18 7.94 -15.82
N GLU A 392 -15.65 8.61 -14.77
CA GLU A 392 -15.31 10.00 -14.49
C GLU A 392 -13.79 10.18 -14.36
N LYS A 393 -13.29 11.29 -14.90
CA LYS A 393 -11.87 11.59 -14.97
C LYS A 393 -11.41 12.22 -13.65
N LEU A 394 -11.03 11.39 -12.69
CA LEU A 394 -10.48 11.86 -11.41
C LEU A 394 -9.09 12.51 -11.60
N PRO A 395 -8.86 13.76 -11.15
CA PRO A 395 -7.58 14.46 -11.34
C PRO A 395 -6.38 13.72 -10.73
N PHE A 396 -6.55 13.09 -9.57
CA PHE A 396 -5.49 12.39 -8.84
C PHE A 396 -5.27 10.92 -9.28
N GLU A 397 -6.05 10.38 -10.22
CA GLU A 397 -5.76 9.05 -10.78
C GLU A 397 -4.41 9.08 -11.52
N ALA A 398 -3.47 8.19 -11.16
CA ALA A 398 -2.05 8.25 -11.52
C ALA A 398 -1.75 8.43 -13.02
N LYS A 399 -2.61 7.89 -13.91
CA LYS A 399 -2.51 8.09 -15.36
C LYS A 399 -2.74 9.54 -15.79
N ASN A 400 -3.71 10.22 -15.17
CA ASN A 400 -3.96 11.65 -15.29
C ASN A 400 -2.87 12.42 -14.54
N HIS A 401 -2.63 11.97 -13.29
CA HIS A 401 -1.53 12.26 -12.37
C HIS A 401 -0.25 12.62 -13.12
N TYR A 402 0.60 11.61 -13.37
CA TYR A 402 1.94 11.78 -13.93
C TYR A 402 1.93 11.90 -15.47
N ARG A 403 0.79 12.25 -16.08
CA ARG A 403 0.59 12.35 -17.54
C ARG A 403 1.12 11.11 -18.28
N LEU A 404 0.73 9.93 -17.81
CA LEU A 404 1.19 8.65 -18.33
C LEU A 404 0.50 8.36 -19.67
N ASN A 405 1.09 8.89 -20.74
CA ASN A 405 0.68 8.61 -22.11
C ASN A 405 0.58 7.09 -22.30
N LYS A 406 -0.57 6.60 -22.79
CA LYS A 406 -0.53 5.36 -23.58
C LYS A 406 0.50 5.62 -24.66
N SER A 407 1.56 4.82 -24.72
CA SER A 407 2.49 4.92 -25.84
C SER A 407 1.68 4.72 -27.11
N LYS A 408 1.58 5.76 -27.95
CA LYS A 408 1.21 5.55 -29.34
C LYS A 408 2.26 4.59 -29.87
N ASP A 409 1.85 3.35 -30.09
CA ASP A 409 2.76 2.32 -30.56
C ASP A 409 3.09 2.69 -32.01
N ILE A 410 4.28 3.26 -32.20
CA ILE A 410 4.71 3.83 -33.49
C ILE A 410 4.86 2.76 -34.58
N SER A 411 4.82 1.47 -34.21
CA SER A 411 4.54 0.36 -35.12
C SER A 411 3.29 0.59 -35.99
N SER A 412 2.24 1.23 -35.46
CA SER A 412 1.02 1.57 -36.20
C SER A 412 1.20 2.69 -37.25
N PHE A 413 2.30 3.45 -37.21
CA PHE A 413 2.65 4.44 -38.24
C PHE A 413 3.57 3.88 -39.33
N PHE A 414 4.15 2.69 -39.13
CA PHE A 414 5.02 2.00 -40.10
C PHE A 414 4.36 0.74 -40.66
N GLY A 415 3.04 0.79 -40.86
CA GLY A 415 2.35 -0.18 -41.70
C GLY A 415 2.88 -0.10 -43.13
N LYS A 416 3.55 -1.15 -43.60
CA LYS A 416 4.06 -1.24 -44.98
C LYS A 416 2.91 -1.07 -45.96
N SER A 417 2.97 -0.03 -46.80
CA SER A 417 2.23 0.02 -48.04
C SER A 417 2.89 -0.95 -49.03
N GLU A 418 2.32 -2.14 -49.19
CA GLU A 418 2.60 -2.96 -50.36
C GLU A 418 1.97 -2.26 -51.57
N SER A 419 2.80 -1.90 -52.54
CA SER A 419 2.34 -1.53 -53.88
C SER A 419 3.28 -2.13 -54.91
N SER A 420 2.63 -2.75 -55.89
CA SER A 420 3.17 -3.52 -57.00
C SER A 420 4.33 -2.89 -57.77
N THR A 421 5.18 -3.78 -58.27
CA THR A 421 6.12 -3.58 -59.37
C THR A 421 5.55 -2.77 -60.53
N GLU A 422 6.34 -1.81 -61.03
CA GLU A 422 6.69 -1.75 -62.46
C GLU A 422 8.01 -0.99 -62.65
N SER A 423 8.70 -1.25 -63.76
CA SER A 423 10.08 -0.84 -64.01
C SER A 423 10.17 -0.01 -65.28
N GLU A 424 10.98 1.05 -65.30
CA GLU A 424 11.86 1.36 -66.44
C GLU A 424 12.95 2.40 -66.13
N ASN A 425 13.95 2.48 -67.01
CA ASN A 425 15.14 3.31 -66.88
C ASN A 425 14.88 4.75 -67.39
N GLU A 426 15.63 5.74 -66.87
CA GLU A 426 16.58 6.47 -67.72
C GLU A 426 17.56 7.37 -66.94
N ARG A 427 18.52 7.98 -67.65
CA ARG A 427 19.83 8.40 -67.13
C ARG A 427 20.25 9.76 -67.69
N SER A 428 20.42 10.78 -66.86
CA SER A 428 21.18 11.98 -67.25
C SER A 428 21.82 12.74 -66.08
N THR A 429 22.99 13.31 -66.34
CA THR A 429 23.93 13.98 -65.42
C THR A 429 23.73 15.49 -65.32
N SER A 430 24.13 16.13 -64.21
CA SER A 430 25.12 17.24 -64.24
C SER A 430 25.48 17.87 -62.86
N THR A 431 26.80 18.00 -62.63
CA THR A 431 27.56 19.08 -61.92
C THR A 431 27.23 19.56 -60.48
N LYS A 432 28.27 19.52 -59.63
CA LYS A 432 28.46 20.34 -58.40
C LYS A 432 29.18 21.66 -58.72
N PRO A 433 29.08 22.66 -57.81
CA PRO A 433 30.28 23.27 -57.19
C PRO A 433 30.22 23.12 -55.65
N SER A 434 31.21 22.53 -54.96
CA SER A 434 32.42 23.15 -54.35
C SER A 434 32.17 23.87 -53.00
N THR A 435 32.91 23.45 -51.97
CA THR A 435 32.82 23.81 -50.53
C THR A 435 33.54 25.13 -50.18
N PRO A 436 33.41 25.66 -48.94
CA PRO A 436 34.32 25.23 -47.85
C PRO A 436 33.65 24.91 -46.49
N ASP A 437 34.13 23.82 -45.89
CA ASP A 437 34.65 23.69 -44.51
C ASP A 437 33.96 24.36 -43.31
N GLU A 438 33.21 23.57 -42.54
CA GLU A 438 33.26 23.62 -41.06
C GLU A 438 33.31 22.20 -40.46
N ALA A 439 34.11 22.02 -39.41
CA ALA A 439 34.54 20.71 -38.93
C ALA A 439 33.66 20.14 -37.80
N TYR A 440 32.97 19.02 -38.07
CA TYR A 440 32.30 18.22 -37.04
C TYR A 440 33.21 17.10 -36.50
N PRO A 441 33.46 17.02 -35.17
CA PRO A 441 34.34 16.02 -34.58
C PRO A 441 33.71 14.62 -34.50
N LYS A 442 34.53 13.59 -34.73
CA LYS A 442 34.15 12.17 -34.85
C LYS A 442 33.51 11.60 -33.56
N LEU A 443 32.40 10.88 -33.73
CA LEU A 443 31.78 10.03 -32.71
C LEU A 443 32.79 9.01 -32.14
N LYS A 444 33.03 9.04 -30.83
CA LYS A 444 33.83 8.03 -30.12
C LYS A 444 32.96 6.83 -29.71
N LYS A 445 33.49 5.61 -29.89
CA LYS A 445 32.87 4.36 -29.41
C LYS A 445 32.60 4.43 -27.89
N PRO A 446 31.52 3.80 -27.38
CA PRO A 446 31.20 3.83 -25.96
C PRO A 446 32.29 3.12 -25.13
N ARG A 447 32.70 3.74 -24.02
CA ARG A 447 33.60 3.14 -23.04
C ARG A 447 32.82 2.22 -22.11
N VAL A 448 33.37 1.02 -21.86
CA VAL A 448 32.93 0.13 -20.77
C VAL A 448 33.19 0.85 -19.43
N LEU A 449 32.16 0.99 -18.60
CA LEU A 449 32.30 1.53 -17.24
C LEU A 449 32.56 0.40 -16.26
N THR A 450 33.81 0.30 -15.79
CA THR A 450 34.20 -0.57 -14.67
C THR A 450 33.68 -0.03 -13.34
N TYR A 451 33.09 -0.91 -12.53
CA TYR A 451 32.54 -0.57 -11.21
C TYR A 451 33.63 -0.40 -10.15
N THR A 452 33.83 0.82 -9.65
CA THR A 452 34.73 1.11 -8.52
C THR A 452 33.96 1.20 -7.20
N SER A 453 34.07 0.15 -6.39
CA SER A 453 33.52 0.10 -5.03
C SER A 453 34.19 1.14 -4.11
N ARG A 454 33.42 2.07 -3.54
CA ARG A 454 33.88 2.94 -2.44
C ARG A 454 33.94 2.15 -1.12
N LYS A 455 35.04 1.44 -0.88
CA LYS A 455 35.37 0.95 0.47
C LYS A 455 35.89 2.11 1.31
N ALA A 456 35.38 2.25 2.52
CA ALA A 456 35.99 3.10 3.54
C ALA A 456 37.41 2.59 3.89
N THR A 457 38.34 3.50 4.08
CA THR A 457 39.72 3.22 4.50
C THR A 457 39.74 2.66 5.92
N LYS A 458 40.10 1.38 6.06
CA LYS A 458 40.41 0.78 7.38
C LYS A 458 41.84 1.13 7.78
N SER A 459 42.04 1.49 9.05
CA SER A 459 43.37 1.56 9.66
C SER A 459 44.03 0.18 9.75
N SER A 460 45.36 0.15 9.72
CA SER A 460 46.16 -1.06 9.51
C SER A 460 46.69 -1.68 10.80
N SER A 461 46.06 -2.76 11.31
CA SER A 461 46.68 -3.64 12.32
C SER A 461 45.94 -4.98 12.57
N GLN A 462 45.60 -5.77 11.53
CA GLN A 462 45.16 -7.16 11.72
C GLN A 462 45.89 -8.14 10.79
N LYS A 463 46.41 -9.23 11.35
CA LYS A 463 47.17 -10.29 10.66
C LYS A 463 46.21 -11.28 9.95
N PRO A 464 46.66 -11.98 8.89
CA PRO A 464 45.81 -12.94 8.16
C PRO A 464 45.36 -14.14 9.00
N ILE A 465 44.14 -14.62 8.72
CA ILE A 465 43.51 -15.80 9.36
C ILE A 465 44.27 -17.13 9.10
N SER A 466 45.14 -17.18 8.10
CA SER A 466 45.95 -18.36 7.74
C SER A 466 47.01 -18.76 8.79
N LYS A 467 47.00 -18.17 9.99
CA LYS A 467 47.82 -18.55 11.15
C LYS A 467 47.00 -19.07 12.35
N PHE A 468 45.71 -19.33 12.18
CA PHE A 468 44.84 -19.89 13.23
C PHE A 468 44.49 -21.38 13.05
N PHE A 469 44.92 -22.01 11.95
CA PHE A 469 44.70 -23.44 11.66
C PHE A 469 45.99 -24.09 11.14
N SER A 470 46.99 -24.18 12.03
CA SER A 470 48.22 -24.97 11.88
C SER A 470 48.80 -25.25 13.25
#